data_AF-A0A8T5HYE8-F1
#
_entry.id   AF-A0A8T5HYE8-F1
#
_cell.length_a   1.000
_cell.length_b   1.000
_cell.length_c   1.000
_cell.angle_alpha   90.00
_cell.angle_beta   90.00
_cell.angle_gamma   90.00
#
_symmetry.space_group_name_H-M   'P 1'
#
loop_
_entity.id
_entity.type
_entity.pdbx_description
1 polymer ?
#
loop_
_entity_poly.entity_id
_entity_poly.type
_entity_poly.pdbx_seq_one_letter_code
_entity_poly.pdbx_strand_id
1 'polypeptide(L)'
;MKFKDKEVKVILSEDATEEYNELNKIVGEELRKGVTSSVHQSIFRSIDRVKNWLKNNPFVGEQVQKSLIPKHYIQQYDITNLWRIELSNYWRLIYTIRSTEVEIINFVLNIVNHKKYDKIFGYKKK
;
A
#
# COMPACT_ATOMS: atom_id res chain seq x y z
N MET A 1 -21.86 -6.84 -5.24
CA MET A 1 -21.59 -6.48 -3.83
C MET A 1 -21.86 -4.98 -3.68
N LYS A 2 -22.84 -4.57 -2.87
CA LYS A 2 -23.27 -3.17 -2.70
C LYS A 2 -22.44 -2.52 -1.58
N PHE A 3 -21.36 -1.82 -1.95
CA PHE A 3 -20.63 -0.89 -1.06
C PHE A 3 -20.92 0.57 -1.42
N LYS A 4 -21.89 0.82 -2.32
CA LYS A 4 -22.25 2.15 -2.83
C LYS A 4 -22.73 3.14 -1.76
N ASP A 5 -23.10 2.66 -0.57
CA ASP A 5 -23.65 3.48 0.51
C ASP A 5 -22.64 3.72 1.66
N LYS A 6 -21.44 3.10 1.60
CA LYS A 6 -20.40 3.29 2.62
C LYS A 6 -19.32 4.23 2.10
N GLU A 7 -18.88 5.13 2.98
CA GLU A 7 -17.71 5.96 2.69
C GLU A 7 -16.45 5.08 2.64
N VAL A 8 -15.63 5.20 1.60
CA VAL A 8 -14.36 4.47 1.49
C VAL A 8 -13.20 5.41 1.75
N LYS A 9 -12.40 5.10 2.77
CA LYS A 9 -11.23 5.88 3.17
C LYS A 9 -9.96 5.09 2.93
N VAL A 10 -8.92 5.80 2.47
CA VAL A 10 -7.55 5.27 2.38
C VAL A 10 -6.71 6.05 3.37
N ILE A 11 -6.24 5.37 4.41
CA ILE A 11 -5.45 5.96 5.49
C ILE A 11 -4.08 5.29 5.48
N LEU A 12 -3.01 6.09 5.58
CA LEU A 12 -1.64 5.60 5.61
C LEU A 12 -1.18 5.50 7.07
N SER A 13 -0.47 4.42 7.41
CA SER A 13 0.32 4.34 8.64
C SER A 13 1.44 5.39 8.64
N GLU A 14 2.15 5.52 9.76
CA GLU A 14 3.35 6.34 9.85
C GLU A 14 4.41 5.88 8.83
N ASP A 15 4.80 4.59 8.85
CA ASP A 15 5.74 4.02 7.89
C ASP A 15 5.35 4.26 6.42
N ALA A 16 4.07 4.08 6.09
CA ALA A 16 3.59 4.29 4.72
C ALA A 16 3.59 5.77 4.34
N THR A 17 3.30 6.65 5.29
CA THR A 17 3.32 8.10 5.10
C THR A 17 4.74 8.60 4.87
N GLU A 18 5.71 8.13 5.66
CA GLU A 18 7.13 8.44 5.50
C GLU A 18 7.63 8.06 4.11
N GLU A 19 7.41 6.81 3.68
CA GLU A 19 7.88 6.35 2.37
C GLU A 19 7.19 7.10 1.21
N TYR A 20 5.88 7.39 1.34
CA TYR A 20 5.16 8.17 0.34
C TYR A 20 5.71 9.60 0.22
N ASN A 21 5.98 10.26 1.34
CA ASN A 21 6.49 11.62 1.39
C ASN A 21 7.93 11.71 0.88
N GLU A 22 8.78 10.75 1.23
CA GLU A 22 10.14 10.66 0.70
C GLU A 22 10.12 10.54 -0.83
N LEU A 23 9.29 9.63 -1.36
CA LEU A 23 9.15 9.45 -2.80
C LEU A 23 8.60 10.71 -3.49
N ASN A 24 7.60 11.37 -2.89
CA ASN A 24 7.04 12.62 -3.41
C ASN A 24 8.12 13.73 -3.49
N LYS A 25 8.98 13.83 -2.47
CA LYS A 25 10.08 14.79 -2.45
C LYS A 25 11.06 14.54 -3.59
N ILE A 26 11.48 13.28 -3.76
CA ILE A 26 12.39 12.87 -4.85
C ILE A 26 11.78 13.20 -6.22
N VAL A 27 10.52 12.84 -6.43
CA VAL A 27 9.80 13.14 -7.68
C VAL A 27 9.71 14.65 -7.92
N GLY A 28 9.42 15.44 -6.89
CA GLY A 28 9.39 16.90 -7.00
C GLY A 28 10.75 17.52 -7.34
N GLU A 29 11.86 16.93 -6.87
CA GLU A 29 13.22 17.34 -7.26
C GLU A 29 13.55 16.97 -8.71
N GLU A 30 13.19 15.77 -9.14
CA GLU A 30 13.37 15.29 -10.51
C GLU A 30 12.64 16.18 -11.52
N LEU A 31 11.37 16.50 -11.25
CA LEU A 31 10.56 17.37 -12.11
C LEU A 31 11.17 18.77 -12.22
N ARG A 32 11.65 19.34 -11.11
CA ARG A 32 12.36 20.64 -11.11
C ARG A 32 13.63 20.63 -11.95
N LYS A 33 14.30 19.48 -12.08
CA LYS A 33 15.48 19.29 -12.93
C LYS A 33 15.14 18.95 -14.39
N GLY A 34 13.86 18.96 -14.77
CA GLY A 34 13.41 18.62 -16.12
C GLY A 34 13.41 17.12 -16.42
N VAL A 35 13.54 16.25 -15.41
CA VAL A 35 13.43 14.80 -15.60
C VAL A 35 11.97 14.44 -15.81
N THR A 36 11.63 13.98 -17.01
CA THR A 36 10.25 13.68 -17.42
C THR A 36 9.83 12.22 -17.20
N SER A 37 10.79 11.33 -16.95
CA SER A 37 10.55 9.93 -16.65
C SER A 37 11.65 9.36 -15.78
N SER A 38 11.27 8.69 -14.69
CA SER A 38 12.17 8.01 -13.77
C SER A 38 11.48 6.81 -13.12
N VAL A 39 12.28 5.95 -12.49
CA VAL A 39 11.78 4.87 -11.64
C VAL A 39 10.92 5.42 -10.50
N HIS A 40 11.38 6.49 -9.84
CA HIS A 40 10.66 7.11 -8.71
C HIS A 40 9.29 7.63 -9.15
N GLN A 41 9.22 8.34 -10.29
CA GLN A 41 7.97 8.83 -10.84
C GLN A 41 7.02 7.69 -11.23
N SER A 42 7.54 6.59 -11.78
CA SER A 42 6.73 5.42 -12.13
C SER A 42 6.12 4.76 -10.88
N ILE A 43 6.91 4.62 -9.81
CA ILE A 43 6.42 4.09 -8.52
C ILE A 43 5.37 5.03 -7.94
N PHE A 44 5.66 6.34 -7.89
CA PHE A 44 4.76 7.35 -7.31
C PHE A 44 3.40 7.36 -8.03
N ARG A 45 3.41 7.41 -9.36
CA ARG A 45 2.18 7.32 -10.16
C ARG A 45 1.41 6.02 -9.91
N SER A 46 2.12 4.91 -9.71
CA SER A 46 1.46 3.62 -9.40
C SER A 46 0.79 3.62 -8.02
N ILE A 47 1.40 4.28 -7.02
CA ILE A 47 0.80 4.42 -5.68
C ILE A 47 -0.48 5.26 -5.76
N ASP A 48 -0.44 6.43 -6.43
CA ASP A 48 -1.62 7.28 -6.55
C ASP A 48 -2.74 6.61 -7.32
N ARG A 49 -2.40 5.86 -8.38
CA ARG A 49 -3.35 5.03 -9.12
C ARG A 49 -4.01 3.99 -8.20
N VAL A 50 -3.23 3.27 -7.39
CA VAL A 50 -3.76 2.28 -6.45
C VAL A 50 -4.62 2.94 -5.36
N LYS A 51 -4.23 4.10 -4.81
CA LYS A 51 -5.06 4.86 -3.87
C LYS A 51 -6.43 5.21 -4.48
N ASN A 52 -6.46 5.59 -5.76
CA ASN A 52 -7.71 5.85 -6.47
C ASN A 52 -8.51 4.57 -6.72
N TRP A 53 -7.86 3.45 -7.01
CA TRP A 53 -8.55 2.16 -7.13
C TRP A 53 -9.20 1.73 -5.81
N LEU A 54 -8.48 1.87 -4.69
CA LEU A 54 -8.99 1.52 -3.36
C LEU A 54 -10.24 2.34 -2.99
N LYS A 55 -10.26 3.64 -3.30
CA LYS A 55 -11.45 4.49 -3.11
C LYS A 55 -12.68 4.01 -3.89
N ASN A 56 -12.48 3.40 -5.07
CA ASN A 56 -13.57 2.89 -5.90
C ASN A 56 -13.96 1.44 -5.57
N ASN A 57 -12.97 0.64 -5.18
CA ASN A 57 -13.12 -0.75 -4.79
C ASN A 57 -12.08 -1.10 -3.70
N PRO A 58 -12.50 -1.23 -2.42
CA PRO A 58 -11.57 -1.46 -1.32
C PRO A 58 -10.92 -2.86 -1.33
N PHE A 59 -11.42 -3.80 -2.14
CA PHE A 59 -10.98 -5.19 -2.21
C PHE A 59 -10.07 -5.48 -3.42
N VAL A 60 -9.33 -4.48 -3.91
CA VAL A 60 -8.40 -4.64 -5.04
C VAL A 60 -7.10 -5.31 -4.60
N GLY A 61 -6.57 -6.21 -5.41
CA GLY A 61 -5.30 -6.88 -5.14
C GLY A 61 -5.47 -8.31 -4.66
N GLU A 62 -4.44 -8.82 -4.00
CA GLU A 62 -4.37 -10.19 -3.53
C GLU A 62 -4.48 -10.24 -2.02
N GLN A 63 -5.44 -11.02 -1.54
CA GLN A 63 -5.53 -11.32 -0.11
C GLN A 63 -4.41 -12.31 0.28
N VAL A 64 -3.68 -11.97 1.33
CA VAL A 64 -2.66 -12.85 1.91
C VAL A 64 -3.36 -13.92 2.74
N GLN A 65 -2.96 -15.18 2.56
CA GLN A 65 -3.46 -16.30 3.37
C GLN A 65 -3.22 -16.03 4.85
N LYS A 66 -4.21 -16.31 5.71
CA LYS A 66 -4.14 -16.00 7.15
C LYS A 66 -2.89 -16.55 7.84
N SER A 67 -2.45 -17.75 7.47
CA SER A 67 -1.24 -18.40 7.99
C SER A 67 0.07 -17.69 7.60
N LEU A 68 0.05 -16.87 6.54
CA LEU A 68 1.20 -16.14 6.02
C LEU A 68 1.24 -14.67 6.47
N ILE A 69 0.26 -14.21 7.26
CA ILE A 69 0.24 -12.85 7.79
C ILE A 69 1.39 -12.70 8.81
N PRO A 70 2.33 -11.76 8.60
CA PRO A 70 3.41 -11.52 9.55
C PRO A 70 2.89 -11.16 10.96
N LYS A 71 3.44 -11.82 11.98
CA LYS A 71 2.99 -11.67 13.38
C LYS A 71 3.04 -10.23 13.89
N HIS A 72 4.05 -9.46 13.48
CA HIS A 72 4.19 -8.06 13.91
C HIS A 72 3.00 -7.20 13.48
N TYR A 73 2.43 -7.42 12.28
CA TYR A 73 1.25 -6.68 11.87
C TYR A 73 0.03 -7.02 12.72
N ILE A 74 -0.15 -8.31 13.07
CA ILE A 74 -1.23 -8.74 13.96
C ILE A 74 -1.07 -8.09 15.33
N GLN A 75 0.15 -8.11 15.89
CA GLN A 75 0.42 -7.57 17.22
C GLN A 75 0.32 -6.04 17.30
N GLN A 76 0.80 -5.33 16.27
CA GLN A 76 0.84 -3.87 16.26
C GLN A 76 -0.50 -3.25 15.87
N TYR A 77 -1.25 -3.88 14.97
CA TYR A 77 -2.43 -3.29 14.35
C TYR A 77 -3.73 -4.10 14.56
N ASP A 78 -3.68 -5.20 15.31
CA ASP A 78 -4.82 -6.09 15.58
C ASP A 78 -5.58 -6.47 14.30
N ILE A 79 -4.85 -6.88 13.27
CA ILE A 79 -5.43 -7.19 11.96
C ILE A 79 -5.85 -8.65 11.85
N THR A 80 -6.98 -8.86 11.17
CA THR A 80 -7.52 -10.20 10.86
C THR A 80 -7.41 -10.56 9.38
N ASN A 81 -7.01 -9.60 8.55
CA ASN A 81 -6.82 -9.72 7.12
C ASN A 81 -5.66 -8.84 6.65
N LEU A 82 -4.98 -9.27 5.60
CA LEU A 82 -3.89 -8.54 4.97
C LEU A 82 -4.01 -8.69 3.46
N TRP A 83 -3.76 -7.60 2.74
CA TRP A 83 -3.84 -7.51 1.30
C TRP A 83 -2.54 -6.94 0.75
N ARG A 84 -2.18 -7.34 -0.46
CA ARG A 84 -1.06 -6.80 -1.20
C ARG A 84 -1.48 -6.40 -2.61
N ILE A 85 -0.95 -5.28 -3.09
CA ILE A 85 -1.10 -4.83 -4.47
C ILE A 85 0.29 -4.59 -5.04
N GLU A 86 0.55 -5.11 -6.23
CA GLU A 86 1.78 -4.81 -6.96
C GLU A 86 1.78 -3.38 -7.50
N LEU A 87 2.92 -2.72 -7.31
CA LEU A 87 3.22 -1.40 -7.82
C LEU A 87 4.31 -1.52 -8.90
N SER A 88 4.58 -0.41 -9.60
CA SER A 88 5.68 -0.38 -10.57
C SER A 88 7.02 -0.76 -9.92
N ASN A 89 7.92 -1.33 -10.72
CA ASN A 89 9.30 -1.65 -10.31
C ASN A 89 9.41 -2.63 -9.12
N TYR A 90 8.49 -3.61 -9.03
CA TYR A 90 8.46 -4.62 -7.97
C TYR A 90 8.26 -4.06 -6.56
N TRP A 91 7.65 -2.89 -6.48
CA TRP A 91 7.15 -2.35 -5.21
C TRP A 91 5.79 -2.97 -4.88
N ARG A 92 5.42 -2.94 -3.61
CA ARG A 92 4.15 -3.46 -3.13
C ARG A 92 3.55 -2.50 -2.13
N LEU A 93 2.24 -2.29 -2.25
CA LEU A 93 1.42 -1.65 -1.24
C LEU A 93 0.76 -2.74 -0.41
N ILE A 94 1.01 -2.73 0.89
CA ILE A 94 0.46 -3.68 1.85
C ILE A 94 -0.59 -2.95 2.69
N TYR A 95 -1.78 -3.51 2.80
CA TYR A 95 -2.86 -2.87 3.55
C TYR A 95 -3.79 -3.88 4.21
N THR A 96 -4.59 -3.41 5.16
CA THR A 96 -5.69 -4.16 5.76
C THR A 96 -7.01 -3.45 5.51
N ILE A 97 -8.10 -4.21 5.46
CA ILE A 97 -9.46 -3.68 5.33
C ILE A 97 -10.13 -3.75 6.69
N ARG A 98 -10.63 -2.60 7.16
CA ARG A 98 -11.55 -2.51 8.30
C ARG A 98 -12.88 -1.99 7.79
N SER A 99 -13.98 -2.66 8.12
CA SER A 99 -15.32 -2.21 7.72
C SER A 99 -16.16 -2.03 8.97
N THR A 100 -16.88 -0.91 9.03
CA THR A 100 -17.96 -0.67 9.98
C THR A 100 -19.30 -0.69 9.24
N GLU A 101 -20.39 -0.29 9.88
CA GLU A 101 -21.69 -0.12 9.22
C GLU A 101 -21.68 1.05 8.23
N VAL A 102 -20.89 2.10 8.50
CA VAL A 102 -20.92 3.38 7.75
C VAL A 102 -19.72 3.58 6.82
N GLU A 103 -18.58 2.98 7.11
CA GLU A 103 -17.36 3.20 6.34
C GLU A 103 -16.54 1.92 6.12
N ILE A 104 -15.69 1.97 5.09
CA ILE A 104 -14.64 1.00 4.81
C ILE A 104 -13.31 1.74 4.80
N ILE A 105 -12.38 1.30 5.65
CA ILE A 105 -11.04 1.85 5.77
C ILE A 105 -10.05 0.86 5.16
N ASN A 106 -9.38 1.28 4.09
CA ASN A 106 -8.15 0.69 3.61
C ASN A 106 -6.99 1.33 4.38
N PHE A 107 -6.52 0.64 5.41
CA PHE A 107 -5.39 1.10 6.21
C PHE A 107 -4.09 0.55 5.63
N VAL A 108 -3.34 1.40 4.94
CA VAL A 108 -2.08 1.09 4.26
C VAL A 108 -0.98 0.99 5.31
N LEU A 109 -0.47 -0.23 5.51
CA LEU A 109 0.54 -0.53 6.53
C LEU A 109 1.93 -0.14 6.04
N ASN A 110 2.28 -0.51 4.80
CA ASN A 110 3.60 -0.21 4.25
C ASN A 110 3.55 -0.10 2.71
N ILE A 111 4.44 0.72 2.17
CA ILE A 111 4.76 0.81 0.74
C ILE A 111 6.23 0.44 0.62
N VAL A 112 6.56 -0.67 -0.04
CA VAL A 112 7.90 -1.25 0.06
C VAL A 112 8.40 -1.85 -1.25
N ASN A 113 9.71 -1.76 -1.48
CA ASN A 113 10.39 -2.50 -2.54
C ASN A 113 10.47 -4.02 -2.23
N HIS A 114 10.87 -4.81 -3.23
CA HIS A 114 11.02 -6.26 -3.09
C HIS A 114 11.90 -6.70 -1.91
N LYS A 115 13.01 -6.00 -1.62
CA LYS A 115 13.92 -6.38 -0.53
C LYS A 115 13.28 -6.20 0.84
N LYS A 116 12.61 -5.06 1.07
CA LYS A 116 11.88 -4.79 2.32
C LYS A 116 10.69 -5.76 2.44
N TYR A 117 9.99 -6.02 1.34
CA TYR A 117 8.91 -7.00 1.28
C TYR A 117 9.35 -8.40 1.70
N ASP A 118 10.43 -8.93 1.13
CA ASP A 118 10.94 -10.26 1.48
C ASP A 118 11.29 -10.36 2.96
N LYS A 119 11.87 -9.30 3.53
CA LYS A 119 12.17 -9.23 4.98
C LYS A 119 10.91 -9.28 5.83
N ILE A 120 9.88 -8.49 5.48
CA ILE A 120 8.59 -8.44 6.19
C ILE A 120 7.94 -9.84 6.23
N PHE A 121 8.00 -10.57 5.12
CA PHE A 121 7.37 -11.89 4.98
C PHE A 121 8.30 -13.06 5.33
N GLY A 122 9.55 -12.79 5.74
CA GLY A 122 10.52 -13.82 6.09
C GLY A 122 10.95 -14.70 4.91
N TYR A 123 10.85 -14.19 3.68
CA TYR A 123 11.29 -14.92 2.50
C TYR A 123 12.82 -14.88 2.38
N LYS A 124 13.41 -16.04 2.12
CA LYS A 124 14.84 -16.15 1.83
C LYS A 124 15.09 -15.67 0.41
N LYS A 125 16.17 -14.91 0.20
CA LYS A 125 16.69 -14.67 -1.15
C LYS A 125 16.99 -16.02 -1.79
N LYS A 126 16.38 -16.29 -2.94
CA LYS A 126 16.82 -17.35 -3.83
C LYS A 126 18.08 -16.91 -4.57
#